data_AF-W0N2J1-F1
#
_entry.id   AF-W0N2J1-F1
#
_cell.length_a   1.000
_cell.length_b   1.000
_cell.length_c   1.000
_cell.angle_alpha   90.00
_cell.angle_beta   90.00
_cell.angle_gamma   90.00
#
_symmetry.space_group_name_H-M   'P 1'
#
loop_
_entity.id
_entity.type
_entity.pdbx_description
1 polymer ?
#
loop_
_entity_poly.entity_id
_entity_poly.type
_entity_poly.pdbx_seq_one_letter_code
_entity_poly.pdbx_strand_id
1 'polypeptide(L)'
;MKFTNPEKLIVFMLAEISEKLQIESIDSDLIKSAIVTENTWAIDWEMPGIVGGEAENLPEDVVKVVSYLEMWERLEEAFANFNDAQIATFGAHANTSIRSLKFPGFDGNNEAELLSITRMLVEQMGRFSRFLGRDLNSHFSASEHYENMYSRYSQIQERSKGFLALLSPEDVAYILRTPQE
;
A
#
# COMPACT_ATOMS: atom_id res chain seq x y z
N MET A 1 -1.89 -18.46 -1.48
CA MET A 1 -1.64 -19.78 -0.86
C MET A 1 -2.20 -19.75 0.55
N LYS A 2 -2.76 -20.88 1.02
CA LYS A 2 -3.30 -21.01 2.38
C LYS A 2 -2.69 -22.22 3.06
N PHE A 3 -1.82 -21.98 4.05
CA PHE A 3 -1.26 -23.03 4.89
C PHE A 3 -2.21 -23.43 6.02
N THR A 4 -2.23 -24.72 6.35
CA THR A 4 -2.79 -25.22 7.60
C THR A 4 -1.88 -24.86 8.79
N ASN A 5 -2.42 -24.88 10.01
CA ASN A 5 -1.63 -24.56 11.21
C ASN A 5 -0.37 -25.45 11.38
N PRO A 6 -0.44 -26.79 11.15
CA PRO A 6 0.77 -27.62 11.17
C PRO A 6 1.78 -27.23 10.09
N GLU A 7 1.34 -26.90 8.87
CA GLU A 7 2.24 -26.48 7.79
C GLU A 7 2.92 -25.14 8.12
N LYS A 8 2.19 -24.18 8.69
CA LYS A 8 2.77 -22.93 9.17
C LYS A 8 3.88 -23.17 10.18
N LEU A 9 3.65 -24.04 11.16
CA LEU A 9 4.66 -24.38 12.16
C LEU A 9 5.88 -25.05 11.53
N ILE A 10 5.68 -25.99 10.60
CA ILE A 10 6.78 -26.66 9.89
C ILE A 10 7.60 -25.66 9.08
N VAL A 11 6.96 -24.84 8.25
CA VAL A 11 7.64 -23.84 7.41
C VAL A 11 8.38 -22.81 8.26
N PHE A 12 7.78 -22.35 9.35
CA PHE A 12 8.42 -21.43 10.30
C PHE A 12 9.68 -22.03 10.92
N MET A 13 9.60 -23.27 11.44
CA MET A 13 10.77 -23.96 12.00
C MET A 13 11.87 -24.18 10.94
N LEU A 14 11.49 -24.48 9.70
CA LEU A 14 12.45 -24.63 8.59
C LEU A 14 13.13 -23.31 8.22
N ALA A 15 12.40 -22.19 8.24
CA ALA A 15 12.97 -20.86 8.03
C ALA A 15 13.97 -20.50 9.14
N GLU A 16 13.63 -20.76 10.41
CA GLU A 16 14.55 -20.58 11.55
C GLU A 16 15.82 -21.45 11.43
N ILE A 17 15.68 -22.71 11.03
CA ILE A 17 16.83 -23.59 10.76
C ILE A 17 17.67 -23.06 9.59
N SER A 18 17.03 -22.60 8.52
CA SER A 18 17.71 -22.09 7.33
C SER A 18 18.51 -20.83 7.64
N GLU A 19 17.93 -19.89 8.38
CA GLU A 19 18.62 -18.70 8.90
C GLU A 19 19.80 -19.11 9.79
N LYS A 20 19.59 -20.06 10.71
CA LYS A 20 20.64 -20.50 11.63
C LYS A 20 21.82 -21.16 10.91
N LEU A 21 21.53 -21.87 9.81
CA LEU A 21 22.51 -22.49 8.94
C LEU A 21 23.06 -21.53 7.86
N GLN A 22 22.59 -20.28 7.82
CA GLN A 22 23.01 -19.25 6.86
C GLN A 22 22.75 -19.66 5.41
N ILE A 23 21.60 -20.27 5.15
CA ILE A 23 21.17 -20.63 3.80
C ILE A 23 20.58 -19.39 3.12
N GLU A 24 21.31 -18.83 2.16
CA GLU A 24 20.92 -17.58 1.46
C GLU A 24 19.97 -17.78 0.27
N SER A 25 19.70 -19.03 -0.13
CA SER A 25 18.84 -19.31 -1.28
C SER A 25 17.36 -18.97 -1.06
N ILE A 26 16.97 -18.66 0.17
CA ILE A 26 15.59 -18.37 0.58
C ILE A 26 15.62 -17.18 1.55
N ASP A 27 14.72 -16.22 1.32
CA ASP A 27 14.46 -15.14 2.27
C ASP A 27 13.66 -15.68 3.47
N SER A 28 14.39 -16.07 4.51
CA SER A 28 13.80 -16.67 5.71
C SER A 28 13.02 -15.65 6.54
N ASP A 29 13.42 -14.36 6.50
CA ASP A 29 12.73 -13.30 7.24
C ASP A 29 11.37 -12.99 6.61
N LEU A 30 11.30 -12.90 5.29
CA LEU A 30 10.03 -12.76 4.57
C LEU A 30 9.08 -13.91 4.89
N ILE A 31 9.55 -15.16 4.85
CA ILE A 31 8.71 -16.33 5.15
C ILE A 31 8.18 -16.26 6.58
N LYS A 32 9.04 -15.99 7.57
CA LYS A 32 8.63 -15.90 8.97
C LYS A 32 7.60 -14.80 9.17
N SER A 33 7.85 -13.61 8.63
CA SER A 33 6.93 -12.46 8.68
C SER A 33 5.59 -12.82 8.04
N ALA A 34 5.59 -13.41 6.84
CA ALA A 34 4.37 -13.80 6.13
C ALA A 34 3.52 -14.81 6.92
N ILE A 35 4.16 -15.75 7.62
CA ILE A 35 3.45 -16.72 8.47
C ILE A 35 2.90 -16.04 9.73
N VAL A 36 3.70 -15.23 10.42
CA VAL A 36 3.31 -14.58 11.69
C VAL A 36 2.19 -13.56 11.50
N THR A 37 2.21 -12.82 10.38
CA THR A 37 1.22 -11.77 10.11
C THR A 37 0.06 -12.26 9.25
N GLU A 38 -0.03 -13.56 8.97
CA GLU A 38 -1.06 -14.18 8.10
C GLU A 38 -1.06 -13.66 6.65
N ASN A 39 0.03 -13.02 6.21
CA ASN A 39 0.21 -12.48 4.85
C ASN A 39 0.90 -13.50 3.93
N THR A 40 0.42 -14.75 3.90
CA THR A 40 1.07 -15.84 3.15
C THR A 40 1.02 -15.65 1.63
N TRP A 41 0.18 -14.74 1.14
CA TRP A 41 0.18 -14.27 -0.24
C TRP A 41 1.52 -13.65 -0.66
N ALA A 42 2.29 -13.09 0.28
CA ALA A 42 3.59 -12.47 -0.01
C ALA A 42 4.61 -13.50 -0.50
N ILE A 43 4.50 -14.77 -0.06
CA ILE A 43 5.35 -15.86 -0.52
C ILE A 43 5.04 -16.20 -1.98
N ASP A 44 3.76 -16.23 -2.36
CA ASP A 44 3.39 -16.45 -3.76
C ASP A 44 3.89 -15.33 -4.66
N TRP A 45 3.85 -14.09 -4.14
CA TRP A 45 4.31 -12.92 -4.87
C TRP A 45 5.84 -12.93 -5.08
N GLU A 46 6.62 -13.12 -4.01
CA GLU A 46 8.09 -13.00 -4.07
C GLU A 46 8.78 -14.27 -4.59
N MET A 47 8.13 -15.44 -4.47
CA MET A 47 8.73 -16.74 -4.81
C MET A 47 7.94 -17.54 -5.86
N PRO A 48 7.43 -16.95 -6.96
CA PRO A 48 6.56 -17.64 -7.91
C PRO A 48 7.24 -18.85 -8.56
N GLY A 49 8.57 -18.82 -8.74
CA GLY A 49 9.35 -19.93 -9.28
C GLY A 49 9.46 -21.16 -8.37
N ILE A 50 9.19 -21.02 -7.06
CA ILE A 50 9.23 -22.10 -6.08
C ILE A 50 7.83 -22.70 -5.89
N VAL A 51 6.83 -21.84 -5.69
CA VAL A 51 5.48 -22.29 -5.33
C VAL A 51 4.55 -22.47 -6.55
N GLY A 52 4.99 -22.06 -7.74
CA GLY A 52 4.18 -22.14 -8.96
C GLY A 52 2.95 -21.23 -8.94
N GLY A 53 2.97 -20.20 -8.09
CA GLY A 53 1.88 -19.24 -7.95
C GLY A 53 1.83 -18.29 -9.14
N GLU A 54 0.65 -18.11 -9.71
CA GLU A 54 0.36 -17.01 -10.63
C GLU A 54 0.09 -15.76 -9.79
N ALA A 55 0.78 -14.66 -10.07
CA ALA A 55 0.59 -13.36 -9.40
C ALA A 55 -0.85 -12.79 -9.55
N GLU A 56 -1.69 -13.44 -10.35
CA GLU A 56 -3.05 -13.01 -10.70
C GLU A 56 -4.10 -13.35 -9.62
N ASN A 57 -3.77 -14.14 -8.59
CA ASN A 57 -4.70 -14.54 -7.53
C ASN A 57 -4.40 -13.89 -6.17
N LEU A 58 -4.17 -12.57 -6.16
CA LEU A 58 -4.00 -11.83 -4.92
C LEU A 58 -5.33 -11.67 -4.18
N PRO A 59 -5.33 -11.69 -2.82
CA PRO A 59 -6.51 -11.34 -2.04
C PRO A 59 -7.03 -9.94 -2.40
N GLU A 60 -8.35 -9.74 -2.35
CA GLU A 60 -8.99 -8.46 -2.71
C GLU A 60 -8.42 -7.28 -1.91
N ASP A 61 -8.18 -7.48 -0.61
CA ASP A 61 -7.63 -6.44 0.26
C ASP A 61 -6.18 -6.09 -0.09
N VAL A 62 -5.41 -7.05 -0.61
CA VAL A 62 -4.05 -6.76 -1.11
C VAL A 62 -4.13 -5.89 -2.35
N VAL A 63 -5.04 -6.20 -3.28
CA VAL A 63 -5.27 -5.38 -4.47
C VAL A 63 -5.71 -3.97 -4.10
N LYS A 64 -6.60 -3.82 -3.11
CA LYS A 64 -7.05 -2.52 -2.59
C LYS A 64 -5.89 -1.72 -1.99
N VAL A 65 -5.12 -2.32 -1.09
CA VAL A 65 -3.98 -1.64 -0.45
C VAL A 65 -2.96 -1.21 -1.50
N VAL A 66 -2.58 -2.07 -2.44
CA VAL A 66 -1.68 -1.72 -3.55
C VAL A 66 -2.21 -0.50 -4.31
N SER A 67 -3.49 -0.54 -4.70
CA SER A 67 -4.15 0.55 -5.42
C SER A 67 -4.13 1.88 -4.63
N TYR A 68 -4.35 1.82 -3.32
CA TYR A 68 -4.32 3.00 -2.44
C TYR A 68 -2.91 3.54 -2.27
N LEU A 69 -1.90 2.67 -2.10
CA LEU A 69 -0.51 3.08 -1.99
C LEU A 69 -0.01 3.74 -3.29
N GLU A 70 -0.36 3.18 -4.44
CA GLU A 70 -0.05 3.78 -5.75
C GLU A 70 -0.69 5.17 -5.89
N MET A 71 -1.98 5.30 -5.56
CA MET A 71 -2.66 6.59 -5.58
C MET A 71 -1.96 7.61 -4.65
N TRP A 72 -1.65 7.22 -3.42
CA TRP A 72 -1.00 8.10 -2.45
C TRP A 72 0.41 8.50 -2.86
N GLU A 73 1.19 7.59 -3.45
CA GLU A 73 2.52 7.91 -3.98
C GLU A 73 2.42 9.01 -5.05
N ARG A 74 1.45 8.89 -5.97
CA ARG A 74 1.23 9.91 -7.01
C ARG A 74 0.72 11.23 -6.46
N LEU A 75 -0.15 11.20 -5.46
CA LEU A 75 -0.63 12.40 -4.77
C LEU A 75 0.52 13.15 -4.09
N GLU A 76 1.35 12.44 -3.32
CA GLU A 76 2.51 13.05 -2.65
C GLU A 76 3.54 13.59 -3.66
N GLU A 77 3.78 12.85 -4.75
CA GLU A 77 4.71 13.27 -5.80
C GLU A 77 4.24 14.50 -6.56
N ALA A 78 2.97 14.54 -6.95
CA ALA A 78 2.40 15.71 -7.61
C ALA A 78 2.47 16.94 -6.69
N PHE A 79 2.00 16.79 -5.45
CA PHE A 79 1.94 17.88 -4.50
C PHE A 79 3.34 18.42 -4.13
N ALA A 80 4.34 17.55 -3.97
CA ALA A 80 5.71 17.96 -3.69
C ALA A 80 6.36 18.77 -4.83
N ASN A 81 5.86 18.62 -6.06
CA ASN A 81 6.36 19.33 -7.24
C ASN A 81 5.58 20.61 -7.57
N PHE A 82 4.54 20.95 -6.81
CA PHE A 82 3.78 22.18 -7.02
C PHE A 82 4.59 23.41 -6.62
N ASN A 83 4.54 24.45 -7.47
CA ASN A 83 5.02 25.78 -7.12
C ASN A 83 3.96 26.56 -6.30
N ASP A 84 4.31 27.74 -5.79
CA ASP A 84 3.42 28.55 -4.95
C ASP A 84 2.08 28.90 -5.61
N ALA A 85 2.07 29.13 -6.94
CA ALA A 85 0.84 29.41 -7.67
C ALA A 85 -0.06 28.17 -7.76
N GLN A 86 0.54 27.00 -7.99
CA GLN A 86 -0.17 25.71 -8.01
C GLN A 86 -0.70 25.31 -6.63
N ILE A 87 0.05 25.58 -5.56
CA ILE A 87 -0.42 25.38 -4.18
C ILE A 87 -1.62 26.29 -3.87
N ALA A 88 -1.60 27.55 -4.34
CA ALA A 88 -2.73 28.47 -4.18
C ALA A 88 -3.97 27.98 -4.97
N THR A 89 -3.79 27.51 -6.20
CA THR A 89 -4.86 26.88 -6.99
C THR A 89 -5.45 25.67 -6.28
N PHE A 90 -4.60 24.75 -5.82
CA PHE A 90 -5.03 23.59 -5.03
C PHE A 90 -5.86 24.03 -3.81
N GLY A 91 -5.36 24.96 -2.99
CA GLY A 91 -6.03 25.40 -1.78
C GLY A 91 -7.40 26.03 -2.04
N ALA A 92 -7.53 26.77 -3.15
CA ALA A 92 -8.81 27.34 -3.58
C ALA A 92 -9.82 26.25 -4.00
N HIS A 93 -9.38 25.23 -4.74
CA HIS A 93 -10.26 24.15 -5.20
C HIS A 93 -10.63 23.14 -4.10
N ALA A 94 -9.68 22.81 -3.22
CA ALA A 94 -9.88 21.86 -2.13
C ALA A 94 -10.49 22.51 -0.87
N ASN A 95 -10.69 23.83 -0.87
CA ASN A 95 -11.15 24.60 0.29
C ASN A 95 -10.33 24.30 1.56
N THR A 96 -9.00 24.24 1.41
CA THR A 96 -8.07 23.86 2.47
C THR A 96 -6.80 24.70 2.44
N SER A 97 -6.15 24.82 3.60
CA SER A 97 -4.85 25.49 3.75
C SER A 97 -3.72 24.49 4.03
N ILE A 98 -3.95 23.20 3.80
CA ILE A 98 -2.94 22.14 3.98
C ILE A 98 -1.72 22.45 3.10
N ARG A 99 -0.54 22.41 3.71
CA ARG A 99 0.75 22.62 3.04
C ARG A 99 1.58 21.34 2.89
N SER A 100 1.05 20.20 3.35
CA SER A 100 1.69 18.91 3.20
C SER A 100 0.64 17.83 3.03
N LEU A 101 0.74 17.09 1.94
CA LEU A 101 -0.05 15.89 1.72
C LEU A 101 0.82 14.68 2.07
N LYS A 102 0.36 13.84 2.99
CA LYS A 102 1.05 12.63 3.41
C LYS A 102 0.06 11.50 3.63
N PHE A 103 0.39 10.30 3.18
CA PHE A 103 -0.36 9.09 3.47
C PHE A 103 -0.41 8.84 4.98
N PRO A 104 -1.60 8.84 5.61
CA PRO A 104 -1.73 8.66 7.05
C PRO A 104 -1.79 7.19 7.49
N GLY A 105 -1.94 6.24 6.55
CA GLY A 105 -2.03 4.81 6.88
C GLY A 105 -3.45 4.29 7.10
N PHE A 106 -3.58 3.23 7.90
CA PHE A 106 -4.85 2.56 8.23
C PHE A 106 -5.02 2.44 9.75
N ASP A 107 -6.25 2.35 10.23
CA ASP A 107 -6.52 2.25 11.66
C ASP A 107 -6.10 0.88 12.19
N GLY A 108 -5.14 0.84 13.12
CA GLY A 108 -4.67 -0.40 13.74
C GLY A 108 -5.74 -1.15 14.55
N ASN A 109 -6.85 -0.51 14.92
CA ASN A 109 -7.91 -1.16 15.70
C ASN A 109 -9.00 -1.77 14.81
N ASN A 110 -9.47 -1.03 13.80
CA ASN A 110 -10.60 -1.44 12.96
C ASN A 110 -10.19 -1.94 11.57
N GLU A 111 -8.96 -1.64 11.13
CA GLU A 111 -8.41 -1.93 9.79
C GLU A 111 -7.06 -2.67 9.89
N ALA A 112 -6.89 -3.45 10.97
CA ALA A 112 -5.63 -4.12 11.30
C ALA A 112 -5.11 -5.01 10.15
N GLU A 113 -5.99 -5.63 9.37
CA GLU A 113 -5.63 -6.43 8.20
C GLU A 113 -5.01 -5.57 7.08
N LEU A 114 -5.62 -4.43 6.74
CA LEU A 114 -5.09 -3.50 5.74
C LEU A 114 -3.75 -2.90 6.21
N LEU A 115 -3.64 -2.57 7.50
CA LEU A 115 -2.38 -2.13 8.10
C LEU A 115 -1.30 -3.21 8.00
N SER A 116 -1.64 -4.47 8.31
CA SER A 116 -0.74 -5.62 8.21
C SER A 116 -0.23 -5.82 6.79
N ILE A 117 -1.13 -5.77 5.80
CA ILE A 117 -0.78 -5.85 4.37
C ILE A 117 0.15 -4.68 3.98
N THR A 118 -0.16 -3.46 4.43
CA THR A 118 0.65 -2.27 4.13
C THR A 118 2.08 -2.44 4.66
N ARG A 119 2.24 -2.91 5.90
CA ARG A 119 3.57 -3.16 6.48
C ARG A 119 4.31 -4.28 5.77
N MET A 120 3.62 -5.35 5.38
CA MET A 120 4.23 -6.42 4.58
C MET A 120 4.81 -5.88 3.27
N LEU A 121 4.03 -5.09 2.52
CA LEU A 121 4.48 -4.47 1.27
C LEU A 121 5.68 -3.53 1.49
N VAL A 122 5.59 -2.63 2.48
CA VAL A 122 6.57 -1.55 2.68
C VAL A 122 7.83 -2.02 3.39
N GLU A 123 7.67 -2.72 4.51
CA GLU A 123 8.77 -3.01 5.43
C GLU A 123 9.46 -4.33 5.11
N GLN A 124 8.72 -5.34 4.65
CA GLN A 124 9.26 -6.69 4.42
C GLN A 124 9.60 -6.92 2.94
N MET A 125 8.73 -6.52 2.02
CA MET A 125 8.93 -6.72 0.58
C MET A 125 9.68 -5.55 -0.09
N GLY A 126 9.92 -4.44 0.62
CA GLY A 126 10.64 -3.28 0.09
C GLY A 126 9.91 -2.53 -1.03
N ARG A 127 8.59 -2.71 -1.17
CA ARG A 127 7.75 -1.99 -2.14
C ARG A 127 7.34 -0.64 -1.56
N PHE A 128 6.94 0.31 -2.42
CA PHE A 128 6.49 1.65 -1.99
C PHE A 128 7.44 2.32 -0.98
N SER A 129 8.74 2.29 -1.27
CA SER A 129 9.82 2.72 -0.36
C SER A 129 9.69 4.16 0.14
N ARG A 130 8.93 5.01 -0.55
CA ARG A 130 8.51 6.36 -0.10
C ARG A 130 7.86 6.33 1.29
N PHE A 131 7.19 5.25 1.66
CA PHE A 131 6.49 5.08 2.93
C PHE A 131 7.31 4.38 4.02
N LEU A 132 8.51 3.90 3.70
CA LEU A 132 9.37 3.19 4.65
C LEU A 132 9.73 4.07 5.85
N GLY A 133 9.62 3.50 7.05
CA GLY A 133 9.96 4.18 8.31
C GLY A 133 8.95 5.23 8.78
N ARG A 134 7.77 5.32 8.15
CA ARG A 134 6.66 6.18 8.60
C ARG A 134 5.78 5.44 9.61
N ASP A 135 5.07 6.20 10.46
CA ASP A 135 3.95 5.64 11.21
C ASP A 135 2.76 5.45 10.25
N LEU A 136 2.37 4.19 10.06
CA LEU A 136 1.29 3.79 9.16
C LEU A 136 -0.02 3.51 9.91
N ASN A 137 -0.06 3.75 11.22
CA ASN A 137 -1.30 3.67 11.98
C ASN A 137 -2.00 5.03 11.97
N SER A 138 -3.12 5.13 11.24
CA SER A 138 -3.84 6.40 11.09
C SER A 138 -4.56 6.82 12.37
N HIS A 139 -4.89 5.87 13.26
CA HIS A 139 -5.80 6.05 14.39
C HIS A 139 -7.22 6.55 14.02
N PHE A 140 -7.62 6.45 12.75
CA PHE A 140 -8.98 6.73 12.28
C PHE A 140 -9.35 5.83 11.08
N SER A 141 -10.62 5.42 10.99
CA SER A 141 -11.10 4.58 9.89
C SER A 141 -10.93 5.30 8.55
N ALA A 142 -10.12 4.72 7.65
CA ALA A 142 -9.71 5.36 6.41
C ALA A 142 -10.32 4.73 5.15
N SER A 143 -10.85 3.50 5.24
CA SER A 143 -11.27 2.70 4.07
C SER A 143 -12.31 3.38 3.20
N GLU A 144 -13.40 3.87 3.79
CA GLU A 144 -14.45 4.56 3.01
C GLU A 144 -13.91 5.84 2.35
N HIS A 145 -13.02 6.55 3.05
CA HIS A 145 -12.40 7.74 2.49
C HIS A 145 -11.48 7.39 1.31
N TYR A 146 -10.63 6.37 1.44
CA TYR A 146 -9.73 5.92 0.37
C TYR A 146 -10.48 5.34 -0.82
N GLU A 147 -11.56 4.59 -0.61
CA GLU A 147 -12.40 4.07 -1.69
C GLU A 147 -12.99 5.22 -2.53
N ASN A 148 -13.52 6.25 -1.86
CA ASN A 148 -14.05 7.45 -2.52
C ASN A 148 -12.96 8.24 -3.27
N MET A 149 -11.77 8.38 -2.67
CA MET A 149 -10.62 9.01 -3.33
C MET A 149 -10.20 8.20 -4.57
N TYR A 150 -10.09 6.88 -4.44
CA TYR A 150 -9.64 5.99 -5.49
C TYR A 150 -10.61 5.96 -6.67
N SER A 151 -11.92 5.98 -6.41
CA SER A 151 -12.95 6.10 -7.45
C SER A 151 -12.79 7.36 -8.31
N ARG A 152 -12.31 8.46 -7.73
CA ARG A 152 -12.04 9.71 -8.48
C ARG A 152 -10.71 9.66 -9.19
N TYR A 153 -9.69 9.08 -8.54
CA TYR A 153 -8.38 8.88 -9.12
C TYR A 153 -8.44 7.99 -10.37
N SER A 154 -9.18 6.89 -10.34
CA SER A 154 -9.36 5.99 -11.48
C SER A 154 -10.04 6.68 -12.66
N GLN A 155 -11.06 7.52 -12.42
CA GLN A 155 -11.68 8.33 -13.46
C GLN A 155 -10.70 9.31 -14.13
N ILE A 156 -9.75 9.87 -13.38
CA ILE A 156 -8.69 10.72 -13.94
C ILE A 156 -7.75 9.88 -14.79
N GLN A 157 -7.33 8.70 -14.32
CA GLN A 157 -6.44 7.80 -15.06
C GLN A 157 -7.05 7.35 -16.40
N GLU A 158 -8.34 7.01 -16.43
CA GLU A 158 -9.04 6.63 -17.66
C GLU A 158 -9.06 7.77 -18.69
N ARG A 159 -9.29 9.00 -18.23
CA ARG A 159 -9.35 10.19 -19.10
C ARG A 159 -7.98 10.57 -19.68
N SER A 160 -6.91 10.36 -18.91
CA SER A 160 -5.57 10.84 -19.25
C SER A 160 -4.76 9.92 -20.18
N LYS A 161 -5.32 8.78 -20.63
CA LYS A 161 -4.68 7.82 -21.58
C LYS A 161 -3.21 7.49 -21.26
N GLY A 162 -2.83 7.46 -19.98
CA GLY A 162 -1.48 7.07 -19.61
C GLY A 162 -1.18 7.24 -18.13
N PHE A 163 -0.57 6.20 -17.55
CA PHE A 163 -0.04 6.15 -16.18
C PHE A 163 1.05 7.20 -15.88
N LEU A 164 1.54 7.92 -16.89
CA LEU A 164 2.66 8.88 -16.79
C LEU A 164 2.22 10.35 -16.69
N ALA A 165 0.92 10.65 -16.78
CA ALA A 165 0.45 12.02 -16.63
C ALA A 165 0.59 12.46 -15.16
N LEU A 166 1.27 13.59 -14.93
CA LEU A 166 1.34 14.23 -13.61
C LEU A 166 -0.04 14.81 -13.25
N LEU A 167 -0.46 14.63 -11.99
CA LEU A 167 -1.73 15.20 -11.51
C LEU A 167 -1.62 16.73 -11.44
N SER A 168 -2.62 17.43 -11.97
CA SER A 168 -2.75 18.87 -11.82
C SER A 168 -3.22 19.25 -10.40
N PRO A 169 -3.07 20.52 -9.96
CA PRO A 169 -3.64 20.99 -8.69
C PRO A 169 -5.14 20.72 -8.57
N GLU A 170 -5.88 20.86 -9.67
CA GLU A 170 -7.31 20.61 -9.75
C GLU A 170 -7.63 19.12 -9.59
N ASP A 171 -6.82 18.23 -10.17
CA ASP A 171 -6.97 16.77 -10.02
C ASP A 171 -6.73 16.36 -8.56
N VAL A 172 -5.65 16.84 -7.93
CA VAL A 172 -5.34 16.55 -6.52
C VAL A 172 -6.46 17.05 -5.61
N ALA A 173 -6.97 18.26 -5.85
CA ALA A 173 -8.12 18.80 -5.11
C ALA A 173 -9.40 18.00 -5.32
N TYR A 174 -9.65 17.53 -6.55
CA TYR A 174 -10.81 16.72 -6.88
C TYR A 174 -10.79 15.36 -6.16
N ILE A 175 -9.63 14.70 -6.13
CA ILE A 175 -9.44 13.40 -5.46
C ILE A 175 -9.72 13.54 -3.96
N LEU A 176 -9.15 14.58 -3.30
CA LEU A 176 -9.24 14.79 -1.85
C LEU A 176 -10.58 15.36 -1.35
N ARG A 177 -11.50 15.73 -2.25
CA ARG A 177 -12.76 16.36 -1.87
C ARG A 177 -13.61 15.42 -1.00
N THR A 178 -14.09 15.86 0.16
CA THR A 178 -15.11 15.08 0.87
C THR A 178 -16.45 15.18 0.14
N PRO A 179 -17.26 14.09 0.06
CA PRO A 179 -18.64 14.20 -0.39
C PRO A 179 -19.34 15.32 0.40
N GLN A 180 -20.07 16.21 -0.28
CA GLN A 180 -20.93 17.16 0.40
C GLN A 180 -22.14 16.40 0.91
N GLU A 181 -22.37 16.43 2.23
CA GLU A 181 -23.63 16.00 2.86
C GLU A 181 -24.83 16.76 2.30
#